data_AF-A0A8B9QE27-F1
#
_entry.id   AF-A0A8B9QE27-F1
#
_cell.length_a   1.000
_cell.length_b   1.000
_cell.length_c   1.000
_cell.angle_alpha   90.00
_cell.angle_beta   90.00
_cell.angle_gamma   90.00
#
_symmetry.space_group_name_H-M   'P 1'
#
loop_
_entity.id
_entity.type
_entity.pdbx_description
1 polymer ?
#
loop_
_entity_poly.entity_id
_entity_poly.type
_entity_poly.pdbx_seq_one_letter_code
_entity_poly.pdbx_strand_id
1 'polypeptide(L)'
;DASGPPSGAPGGARGAARPCAAGMTKARMERFKLRRMKANARERNRMHGLNAALDNLRKVVPCYSKTQKLSKIETLRLAKNYIWALSEILRSGKSPDLVSFVQTLCKGLSQPTTNLVAGCLHSHLFHAKAPPGFGAA
;
A
#
# COMPACT_ATOMS: atom_id res chain seq x y z
N ASP A 1 -53.02 28.87 22.72
CA ASP A 1 -51.83 29.40 23.40
C ASP A 1 -50.58 28.70 22.89
N ALA A 2 -49.85 29.30 21.94
CA ALA A 2 -48.66 30.16 22.17
C ALA A 2 -47.55 29.38 22.90
N SER A 3 -46.46 28.93 22.26
CA SER A 3 -45.29 29.74 21.83
C SER A 3 -44.30 28.76 21.16
N GLY A 4 -43.88 28.92 19.89
CA GLY A 4 -42.73 29.73 19.46
C GLY A 4 -41.47 28.85 19.19
N PRO A 5 -40.86 28.85 17.98
CA PRO A 5 -39.65 28.06 17.69
C PRO A 5 -38.36 28.83 18.06
N PRO A 6 -37.25 28.17 18.45
CA PRO A 6 -35.97 28.85 18.53
C PRO A 6 -35.38 29.01 17.12
N SER A 7 -35.27 30.28 16.72
CA SER A 7 -34.56 30.75 15.55
C SER A 7 -33.06 30.53 15.75
N GLY A 8 -32.49 29.52 15.10
CA GLY A 8 -31.05 29.29 15.00
C GLY A 8 -30.50 29.96 13.75
N ALA A 9 -29.82 31.09 13.92
CA ALA A 9 -29.16 31.84 12.85
C ALA A 9 -28.13 30.99 12.08
N PRO A 10 -28.01 31.11 10.74
CA PRO A 10 -26.80 30.69 10.06
C PRO A 10 -25.75 31.81 10.18
N GLY A 11 -25.12 31.88 11.34
CA GLY A 11 -23.84 32.57 11.52
C GLY A 11 -22.72 31.72 10.93
N GLY A 12 -22.42 31.92 9.65
CA GLY A 12 -21.37 31.18 8.96
C GLY A 12 -20.75 32.05 7.87
N ALA A 13 -19.89 32.97 8.27
CA ALA A 13 -19.00 33.72 7.39
C ALA A 13 -18.22 32.72 6.53
N ARG A 14 -18.69 32.52 5.30
CA ARG A 14 -18.01 31.68 4.31
C ARG A 14 -16.66 32.33 4.04
N GLY A 15 -15.64 31.50 4.22
CA GLY A 15 -14.25 31.90 4.37
C GLY A 15 -13.77 32.91 3.34
N ALA A 16 -12.89 33.78 3.84
CA ALA A 16 -12.07 34.69 3.07
C ALA A 16 -11.66 34.05 1.72
N ALA A 17 -12.26 34.57 0.65
CA ALA A 17 -11.83 34.26 -0.70
C ALA A 17 -10.33 34.55 -0.79
N ARG A 18 -9.54 33.56 -1.22
CA ARG A 18 -8.10 33.69 -1.46
C ARG A 18 -7.87 34.96 -2.30
N PRO A 19 -7.01 35.91 -1.88
CA PRO A 19 -6.93 37.24 -2.50
C PRO A 19 -6.20 37.28 -3.84
N CYS A 20 -6.33 36.26 -4.71
CA CYS A 20 -5.54 36.18 -5.94
C CYS A 20 -6.33 35.91 -7.23
N ALA A 21 -7.67 35.78 -7.16
CA ALA A 21 -8.49 35.52 -8.35
C ALA A 21 -9.28 36.74 -8.85
N ALA A 22 -9.52 37.76 -8.02
CA ALA A 22 -10.21 38.97 -8.43
C ALA A 22 -9.23 39.90 -9.18
N GLY A 23 -9.30 39.93 -10.51
CA GLY A 23 -8.55 40.89 -11.35
C GLY A 23 -7.42 40.32 -12.22
N MET A 24 -7.28 39.00 -12.37
CA MET A 24 -6.23 38.41 -13.21
C MET A 24 -6.64 38.39 -14.71
N THR A 25 -5.80 38.94 -15.59
CA THR A 25 -6.02 38.88 -17.05
C THR A 25 -6.05 37.43 -17.55
N LYS A 26 -6.82 37.15 -18.61
CA LYS A 26 -6.94 35.81 -19.22
C LYS A 26 -5.58 35.18 -19.52
N ALA A 27 -4.65 35.95 -20.09
CA ALA A 27 -3.29 35.49 -20.36
C ALA A 27 -2.51 35.06 -19.10
N ARG A 28 -2.65 35.81 -18.00
CA ARG A 28 -2.00 35.47 -16.72
C ARG A 28 -2.62 34.22 -16.09
N MET A 29 -3.93 34.03 -16.24
CA MET A 29 -4.65 32.83 -15.82
C MET A 29 -4.18 31.59 -16.60
N GLU A 30 -4.04 31.68 -17.92
CA GLU A 30 -3.54 30.57 -18.75
C GLU A 30 -2.09 30.22 -18.41
N ARG A 31 -1.22 31.21 -18.19
CA ARG A 31 0.15 30.97 -17.72
C ARG A 31 0.19 30.27 -16.35
N PHE A 32 -0.74 30.59 -15.45
CA PHE A 32 -0.88 29.89 -14.17
C PHE A 32 -1.33 28.45 -14.36
N LYS A 33 -2.37 28.20 -15.16
CA LYS A 33 -2.85 26.85 -15.48
C LYS A 33 -1.74 25.99 -16.08
N LEU A 34 -0.99 26.52 -17.05
CA LEU A 34 0.13 25.82 -17.69
C LEU A 34 1.21 25.42 -16.68
N ARG A 35 1.60 26.34 -15.79
CA ARG A 35 2.58 26.03 -14.71
C ARG A 35 2.07 24.94 -13.79
N ARG A 36 0.79 24.98 -13.42
CA ARG A 36 0.15 23.95 -12.58
C ARG A 36 0.12 22.60 -13.29
N MET A 37 -0.23 22.57 -14.58
CA MET A 37 -0.20 21.34 -15.38
C MET A 37 1.20 20.75 -15.47
N LYS A 38 2.24 21.58 -15.72
CA LYS A 38 3.63 21.13 -15.74
C LYS A 38 4.08 20.58 -14.39
N ALA A 39 3.66 21.19 -13.28
CA ALA A 39 3.93 20.69 -11.93
C ALA A 39 3.25 19.34 -11.66
N ASN A 40 1.97 19.22 -12.01
CA ASN A 40 1.21 17.98 -11.85
C ASN A 40 1.76 16.84 -12.72
N ALA A 41 2.26 17.15 -13.91
CA ALA A 41 2.95 16.16 -14.75
C ALA A 41 4.23 15.64 -14.07
N ARG A 42 5.08 16.54 -13.53
CA ARG A 42 6.28 16.13 -12.79
C ARG A 42 5.96 15.25 -11.59
N GLU A 43 4.93 15.61 -10.81
CA GLU A 43 4.55 14.82 -9.66
C GLU A 43 4.00 13.44 -10.04
N ARG A 44 3.23 13.35 -11.13
CA ARG A 44 2.83 12.04 -11.68
C ARG A 44 4.04 11.18 -12.06
N ASN A 45 5.01 11.74 -12.78
CA ASN A 45 6.25 11.02 -13.12
C ASN A 45 7.00 10.54 -11.87
N ARG A 46 7.13 11.39 -10.84
CA ARG A 46 7.73 11.01 -9.56
C ARG A 46 6.99 9.85 -8.91
N MET A 47 5.66 9.92 -8.88
CA MET A 47 4.80 8.86 -8.33
C MET A 47 4.85 7.56 -9.14
N HIS A 48 4.99 7.63 -10.46
CA HIS A 48 5.21 6.44 -11.30
C HIS A 48 6.51 5.74 -10.92
N GLY A 49 7.61 6.48 -10.71
CA GLY A 49 8.87 5.93 -10.23
C GLY A 49 8.75 5.25 -8.87
N LEU A 50 8.07 5.90 -7.91
CA LEU A 50 7.82 5.32 -6.59
C LEU A 50 6.99 4.04 -6.66
N ASN A 51 5.92 4.03 -7.46
CA ASN A 51 5.07 2.85 -7.61
C ASN A 51 5.82 1.70 -8.30
N ALA A 52 6.70 1.99 -9.25
CA ALA A 52 7.57 0.99 -9.88
C ALA A 52 8.55 0.36 -8.88
N ALA A 53 9.16 1.17 -8.00
CA ALA A 53 10.01 0.68 -6.93
C ALA A 53 9.24 -0.21 -5.94
N LEU A 54 8.01 0.18 -5.56
CA LEU A 54 7.16 -0.63 -4.70
C LEU A 54 6.76 -1.96 -5.37
N ASP A 55 6.47 -1.95 -6.67
CA ASP A 55 6.19 -3.18 -7.42
C ASP A 55 7.42 -4.09 -7.52
N ASN A 56 8.64 -3.53 -7.60
CA ASN A 56 9.86 -4.32 -7.49
C ASN A 56 10.05 -4.90 -6.09
N LEU A 57 9.74 -4.15 -5.03
CA LEU A 57 9.75 -4.68 -3.66
C LEU A 57 8.78 -5.86 -3.52
N ARG A 58 7.57 -5.78 -4.10
CA ARG A 58 6.60 -6.89 -4.05
C ARG A 58 7.16 -8.20 -4.61
N LYS A 59 8.04 -8.15 -5.62
CA LYS A 59 8.62 -9.36 -6.25
C LYS A 59 9.59 -10.11 -5.34
N VAL A 60 10.22 -9.42 -4.39
CA VAL A 60 11.24 -10.00 -3.50
C VAL A 60 10.71 -10.33 -2.11
N VAL A 61 9.48 -9.89 -1.81
CA VAL A 61 8.79 -10.21 -0.56
C VAL A 61 8.10 -11.58 -0.69
N PRO A 62 8.00 -12.39 0.38
CA PRO A 62 7.34 -13.69 0.33
C PRO A 62 5.89 -13.56 -0.16
N CYS A 63 5.40 -14.58 -0.87
CA CYS A 63 4.00 -14.67 -1.33
C CYS A 63 3.63 -13.62 -2.40
N TYR A 64 4.59 -13.24 -3.26
CA TYR A 64 4.30 -12.44 -4.44
C TYR A 64 3.27 -13.14 -5.34
N SER A 65 2.17 -12.44 -5.64
CA SER A 65 1.18 -12.88 -6.63
C SER A 65 1.10 -11.87 -7.77
N LYS A 66 1.08 -12.39 -9.01
CA LYS A 66 0.90 -11.59 -10.23
C LYS A 66 -0.54 -11.08 -10.37
N THR A 67 -1.52 -11.83 -9.87
CA THR A 67 -2.95 -11.53 -9.98
C THR A 67 -3.46 -10.69 -8.83
N GLN A 68 -2.88 -10.82 -7.63
CA GLN A 68 -3.30 -10.09 -6.44
C GLN A 68 -2.11 -9.39 -5.78
N LYS A 69 -2.06 -8.05 -5.90
CA LYS A 69 -1.02 -7.24 -5.26
C LYS A 69 -1.44 -6.89 -3.82
N LEU A 70 -0.53 -7.07 -2.87
CA LEU A 70 -0.69 -6.53 -1.51
C LEU A 70 -0.82 -5.01 -1.53
N SER A 71 -1.56 -4.46 -0.57
CA SER A 71 -1.65 -3.00 -0.40
C SER A 71 -0.27 -2.39 -0.10
N LYS A 72 -0.14 -1.05 -0.24
CA LYS A 72 1.14 -0.36 0.03
C LYS A 72 1.63 -0.63 1.46
N ILE A 73 0.73 -0.53 2.44
CA ILE A 73 1.05 -0.72 3.85
C ILE A 73 1.41 -2.17 4.16
N GLU A 74 0.68 -3.14 3.60
CA GLU A 74 0.97 -4.56 3.82
C GLU A 74 2.30 -4.98 3.20
N THR A 75 2.61 -4.48 1.99
CA THR A 75 3.90 -4.72 1.35
C THR A 75 5.05 -4.25 2.24
N LEU A 76 4.94 -3.04 2.80
CA LEU A 76 5.97 -2.47 3.67
C LEU A 76 6.09 -3.22 5.01
N ARG A 77 4.96 -3.58 5.62
CA ARG A 77 4.94 -4.37 6.87
C ARG A 77 5.57 -5.74 6.66
N LEU A 78 5.17 -6.45 5.62
CA LEU A 78 5.69 -7.77 5.29
C LEU A 78 7.18 -7.72 4.94
N ALA A 79 7.63 -6.72 4.18
CA ALA A 79 9.05 -6.52 3.90
C ALA A 79 9.89 -6.29 5.17
N LYS A 80 9.42 -5.43 6.08
CA LYS A 80 10.08 -5.20 7.38
C LYS A 80 10.18 -6.50 8.19
N ASN A 81 9.08 -7.23 8.31
CA ASN A 81 9.03 -8.48 9.06
C ASN A 81 9.96 -9.53 8.43
N TYR A 82 10.03 -9.59 7.10
CA TYR A 82 10.90 -10.52 6.38
C TYR A 82 12.38 -10.22 6.61
N ILE A 83 12.79 -8.95 6.53
CA ILE A 83 14.16 -8.54 6.86
C ILE A 83 14.49 -8.95 8.30
N TRP A 84 13.60 -8.70 9.26
CA TRP A 84 13.81 -9.10 10.65
C TRP A 84 13.97 -10.62 10.81
N ALA A 85 13.07 -11.40 10.19
CA ALA A 85 13.10 -12.86 10.26
C ALA A 85 14.39 -13.44 9.68
N LEU A 86 14.81 -12.98 8.49
CA LEU A 86 16.08 -13.39 7.88
C LEU A 86 17.27 -12.99 8.74
N SER A 87 17.22 -11.80 9.37
CA SER A 87 18.29 -11.35 10.25
C SER A 87 18.42 -12.21 11.51
N GLU A 88 17.31 -12.68 12.09
CA GLU A 88 17.31 -13.62 13.22
C GLU A 88 17.87 -15.00 12.82
N ILE A 89 17.53 -15.48 11.61
CA ILE A 89 18.10 -16.74 11.08
C ILE A 89 19.62 -16.63 10.97
N LEU A 90 20.13 -15.53 10.41
CA LEU A 90 21.57 -15.29 10.27
C LEU A 90 22.28 -15.14 11.62
N ARG A 91 21.63 -14.51 12.62
CA ARG A 91 22.18 -14.34 13.97
C ARG A 91 22.24 -15.64 14.77
N SER A 92 21.14 -16.41 14.75
CA SER A 92 21.00 -17.62 15.56
C SER A 92 21.63 -18.86 14.93
N GLY A 93 21.87 -18.84 13.62
CA GLY A 93 22.30 -20.01 12.84
C GLY A 93 21.25 -21.11 12.78
N LYS A 94 20.01 -20.84 13.22
CA LYS A 94 18.92 -21.82 13.30
C LYS A 94 17.79 -21.40 12.37
N SER A 95 17.27 -22.36 11.61
CA SER A 95 16.04 -22.18 10.85
C SER A 95 14.84 -22.25 11.79
N PRO A 96 13.95 -21.24 11.85
CA PRO A 96 12.70 -21.34 12.58
C PRO A 96 11.81 -22.41 11.95
N ASP A 97 10.94 -23.01 12.75
CA ASP A 97 9.86 -23.83 12.22
C ASP A 97 8.92 -22.97 11.35
N LEU A 98 8.20 -23.64 10.45
CA LEU A 98 7.32 -22.96 9.48
C LEU A 98 6.25 -22.10 10.17
N VAL A 99 5.71 -22.56 11.30
CA VAL A 99 4.63 -21.87 12.00
C VAL A 99 5.16 -20.58 12.62
N SER A 100 6.28 -20.64 13.35
CA SER A 100 6.96 -19.48 13.93
C SER A 100 7.39 -18.47 12.85
N PHE A 101 7.88 -18.95 11.71
CA PHE A 101 8.25 -18.10 10.59
C PHE A 101 7.04 -17.36 9.99
N VAL A 102 5.93 -18.07 9.75
CA VAL A 102 4.68 -17.48 9.24
C VAL A 102 4.11 -16.47 10.24
N GLN A 103 4.09 -16.79 11.53
CA GLN A 103 3.63 -15.87 12.58
C GLN A 103 4.44 -14.57 12.59
N THR A 104 5.76 -14.69 12.45
CA THR A 104 6.67 -13.54 12.34
C THR A 104 6.34 -12.69 11.12
N LEU A 105 6.19 -13.31 9.94
CA LEU A 105 5.88 -12.60 8.70
C LEU A 105 4.53 -11.89 8.76
N CYS A 106 3.50 -12.56 9.30
CA CYS A 106 2.12 -12.07 9.31
C CYS A 106 1.83 -11.04 10.41
N LYS A 107 2.79 -10.72 11.28
CA LYS A 107 2.59 -9.78 12.39
C LYS A 107 2.11 -8.41 11.88
N GLY A 108 0.88 -8.05 12.25
CA GLY A 108 0.25 -6.77 11.91
C GLY A 108 -0.27 -6.67 10.47
N LEU A 109 -0.41 -7.80 9.77
CA LEU A 109 -1.12 -7.87 8.48
C LEU A 109 -2.63 -8.06 8.70
N SER A 110 -3.42 -7.76 7.67
CA SER A 110 -4.85 -8.05 7.69
C SER A 110 -5.11 -9.56 7.64
N GLN A 111 -6.27 -10.01 8.14
CA GLN A 111 -6.64 -11.42 8.11
C GLN A 111 -6.61 -12.04 6.69
N PRO A 112 -7.13 -11.39 5.63
CA PRO A 112 -7.02 -11.92 4.27
C PRO A 112 -5.58 -12.11 3.82
N THR A 113 -4.70 -11.18 4.20
CA THR A 113 -3.28 -11.25 3.85
C THR A 113 -2.56 -12.35 4.61
N THR A 114 -2.86 -12.52 5.89
CA THR A 114 -2.35 -13.64 6.69
C THR A 114 -2.73 -14.98 6.08
N ASN A 115 -3.98 -15.12 5.62
CA ASN A 115 -4.45 -16.34 4.96
C ASN A 115 -3.70 -16.59 3.64
N LEU A 116 -3.49 -15.54 2.83
CA LEU A 116 -2.71 -15.65 1.60
C LEU A 116 -1.27 -16.09 1.87
N VAL A 117 -0.60 -15.49 2.86
CA VAL A 117 0.77 -15.85 3.22
C VAL A 117 0.84 -17.29 3.74
N ALA A 118 -0.06 -17.68 4.63
CA ALA A 118 -0.14 -19.05 5.13
C ALA A 118 -0.38 -20.08 4.01
N GLY A 119 -1.23 -19.75 3.03
CA GLY A 119 -1.49 -20.58 1.86
C GLY A 119 -0.30 -20.70 0.92
N CYS A 120 0.34 -19.59 0.56
CA CYS A 120 1.52 -19.58 -0.33
C CYS A 120 2.70 -20.38 0.25
N LEU A 121 2.92 -20.30 1.56
CA LEU A 121 3.98 -21.05 2.22
C LEU A 121 3.65 -22.54 2.39
N HIS A 122 2.39 -22.93 2.60
CA HIS A 122 1.97 -24.34 2.59
C HIS A 122 2.14 -24.97 1.21
N SER A 123 1.76 -24.28 0.12
CA SER A 123 1.84 -24.84 -1.24
C SER A 123 3.27 -25.08 -1.72
N HIS A 124 4.25 -24.24 -1.35
CA HIS A 124 5.65 -24.47 -1.70
C HIS A 124 6.24 -25.73 -1.03
N LEU A 125 5.71 -26.14 0.13
CA LEU A 125 6.15 -27.36 0.80
C LEU A 125 5.57 -28.63 0.14
N PHE A 126 4.37 -28.55 -0.45
CA PHE A 126 3.78 -29.67 -1.20
C PHE A 126 4.50 -29.94 -2.52
N HIS A 127 4.92 -28.89 -3.25
CA HIS A 127 5.65 -29.08 -4.50
C HIS A 127 7.08 -29.60 -4.28
N ALA A 128 7.72 -29.25 -3.15
CA ALA A 128 9.04 -29.76 -2.78
C ALA A 128 9.03 -31.20 -2.24
N LYS A 129 7.84 -31.80 -2.02
CA LYS A 129 7.68 -33.17 -1.50
C LYS A 129 6.99 -34.14 -2.48
N ALA A 130 6.74 -33.75 -3.73
CA ALA A 130 6.34 -34.68 -4.76
C ALA A 130 7.60 -35.41 -5.31
N PRO A 131 7.77 -36.73 -5.08
CA PRO A 131 8.81 -37.49 -5.76
C PRO A 131 8.55 -37.49 -7.27
N PRO A 132 9.58 -37.39 -8.13
CA PRO A 132 9.41 -37.53 -9.56
C PRO A 132 9.07 -38.99 -9.88
N GLY A 133 7.79 -39.31 -10.09
CA GLY A 133 7.43 -40.61 -10.68
C GLY A 133 6.16 -41.28 -10.17
N PHE A 134 5.03 -40.59 -10.08
CA PHE A 134 3.76 -41.29 -10.01
C PHE A 134 2.73 -40.70 -10.97
N GLY A 135 2.42 -41.48 -12.02
CA GLY A 135 1.11 -41.46 -12.66
C GLY A 135 1.00 -40.79 -14.01
N ALA A 136 1.58 -41.40 -15.04
CA ALA A 136 0.97 -41.40 -16.38
C ALA A 136 1.00 -42.86 -16.89
N ALA A 137 -0.07 -43.58 -16.61
CA ALA A 137 -0.49 -44.80 -17.29
C ALA A 137 -2.00 -44.69 -17.50
#